data_AF-A0A8J2HIY5-F1
#
_entry.id   AF-A0A8J2HIY5-F1
#
_cell.length_a   1.000
_cell.length_b   1.000
_cell.length_c   1.000
_cell.angle_alpha   90.00
_cell.angle_beta   90.00
_cell.angle_gamma   90.00
#
_symmetry.space_group_name_H-M   'P 1'
#
loop_
_entity.id
_entity.type
_entity.pdbx_description
1 polymer ?
#
loop_
_entity_poly.entity_id
_entity_poly.type
_entity_poly.pdbx_seq_one_letter_code
_entity_poly.pdbx_strand_id
1 'polypeptide(L)'
;MLKSTISSKHNIDISQYLRLQAFLKKQSIAFQSEKSKVFSLEEINKFIREASDEKLLFKKVVAILGVLAACREEELCDLKVKSFQEYDGKLLKVDLKDRKTHEDRSFTIKGEFLRIIKNYINLRPKNFEHD
;
A
#
# COMPACT_ATOMS: atom_id res chain seq x y z
N MET A 1 8.24 10.98 -13.84
CA MET A 1 9.45 11.01 -12.98
C MET A 1 10.71 11.28 -13.80
N LEU A 2 10.85 12.49 -14.33
CA LEU A 2 12.10 12.93 -15.00
C LEU A 2 12.70 14.12 -14.25
N LYS A 3 11.87 15.14 -13.97
CA LYS A 3 12.24 16.30 -13.15
C LYS A 3 12.84 15.90 -11.80
N SER A 4 12.11 15.08 -11.03
CA SER A 4 12.57 14.60 -9.72
C SER A 4 13.86 13.80 -9.83
N THR A 5 13.99 12.92 -10.82
CA THR A 5 15.17 12.08 -11.01
C THR A 5 16.42 12.90 -11.32
N ILE A 6 16.32 13.88 -12.23
CA ILE A 6 17.44 14.77 -12.59
C ILE A 6 17.83 15.65 -11.40
N SER A 7 16.84 16.16 -10.67
CA SER A 7 17.08 16.91 -9.45
C SER A 7 17.83 16.07 -8.41
N SER A 8 17.35 14.86 -8.09
CA SER A 8 18.00 14.02 -7.07
C SER A 8 19.39 13.50 -7.47
N LYS A 9 19.62 13.17 -8.75
CA LYS A 9 20.89 12.56 -9.19
C LYS A 9 21.95 13.58 -9.61
N HIS A 10 21.53 14.73 -10.11
CA HIS A 10 22.43 15.71 -10.73
C HIS A 10 22.32 17.10 -10.10
N ASN A 11 21.41 17.30 -9.14
CA ASN A 11 21.16 18.59 -8.49
C ASN A 11 20.82 19.72 -9.50
N ILE A 12 20.13 19.36 -10.59
CA ILE A 12 19.72 20.30 -11.64
C ILE A 12 18.21 20.49 -11.58
N ASP A 13 17.76 21.73 -11.41
CA ASP A 13 16.35 22.08 -11.50
C ASP A 13 15.94 22.38 -12.95
N ILE A 14 15.45 21.35 -13.64
CA ILE A 14 14.96 21.50 -15.02
C ILE A 14 13.65 22.32 -15.13
N SER A 15 13.06 22.75 -14.01
CA SER A 15 11.88 23.62 -14.01
C SER A 15 12.17 25.03 -14.56
N GLN A 16 13.43 25.44 -14.55
CA GLN A 16 13.86 26.77 -14.96
C GLN A 16 14.06 26.90 -16.48
N TYR A 17 14.10 25.78 -17.21
CA TYR A 17 14.43 25.75 -18.64
C TYR A 17 13.16 25.65 -19.52
N LEU A 18 12.52 26.79 -19.79
CA LEU A 18 11.25 26.85 -20.53
C LEU A 18 11.31 26.21 -21.93
N ARG A 19 12.40 26.41 -22.67
CA ARG A 19 12.58 25.79 -24.00
C ARG A 19 12.64 24.26 -23.93
N LEU A 20 13.36 23.74 -22.94
CA LEU A 20 13.45 22.30 -22.69
C LEU A 20 12.07 21.74 -22.30
N GLN A 21 11.31 22.44 -21.47
CA GLN A 21 9.95 22.00 -21.12
C GLN A 21 9.03 21.93 -22.34
N ALA A 22 9.06 22.94 -23.20
CA ALA A 22 8.26 22.96 -24.43
C ALA A 22 8.66 21.81 -25.36
N PHE A 23 9.95 21.54 -25.50
CA PHE A 23 10.48 20.41 -26.26
C PHE A 23 9.99 19.06 -25.70
N LEU A 24 10.14 18.83 -24.39
CA LEU A 24 9.72 17.58 -23.74
C LEU A 24 8.21 17.35 -23.86
N LYS A 25 7.38 18.40 -23.73
CA LYS A 25 5.92 18.30 -23.92
C LYS A 25 5.55 17.88 -25.35
N LYS A 26 6.23 18.43 -26.36
CA LYS A 26 6.02 18.04 -27.76
C LYS A 26 6.41 16.58 -28.00
N GLN A 27 7.51 16.13 -27.41
CA GLN A 27 7.96 14.75 -27.54
C GLN A 27 7.00 13.76 -26.88
N SER A 28 6.29 14.16 -25.82
CA SER A 28 5.39 13.28 -25.06
C SER A 28 3.97 13.15 -25.64
N ILE A 29 3.61 13.83 -26.73
CA ILE A 29 2.21 13.92 -27.21
C ILE A 29 1.59 12.53 -27.46
N ALA A 30 2.35 11.58 -27.98
CA ALA A 30 1.88 10.21 -28.25
C ALA A 30 2.45 9.17 -27.26
N PHE A 31 3.11 9.62 -26.18
CA PHE A 31 3.70 8.71 -25.22
C PHE A 31 2.60 8.07 -24.35
N GLN A 32 2.44 6.76 -24.47
CA GLN A 32 1.67 5.97 -23.52
C GLN A 32 2.63 5.31 -22.54
N SER A 33 2.49 5.64 -21.25
CA SER A 33 3.24 4.94 -20.22
C SER A 33 2.85 3.47 -20.21
N GLU A 34 3.85 2.59 -20.19
CA GLU A 34 3.61 1.17 -19.89
C GLU A 34 2.94 1.08 -18.51
N LYS A 35 1.75 0.48 -18.48
CA LYS A 35 1.03 0.25 -17.22
C LYS A 35 1.52 -1.05 -16.62
N SER A 36 1.78 -1.05 -15.32
CA SER A 36 2.01 -2.29 -14.57
C SER A 36 0.85 -3.25 -14.80
N LYS A 37 1.16 -4.55 -14.89
CA LYS A 37 0.13 -5.59 -14.91
C LYS A 37 -0.73 -5.45 -13.65
N VAL A 38 -2.04 -5.46 -13.85
CA VAL A 38 -3.02 -5.40 -12.77
C VAL A 38 -3.48 -6.83 -12.51
N PHE A 39 -3.44 -7.24 -11.24
CA PHE A 39 -3.90 -8.56 -10.85
C PHE A 39 -5.42 -8.67 -10.98
N SER A 40 -5.90 -9.82 -11.45
CA SER A 40 -7.32 -10.14 -11.42
C SER A 40 -7.78 -10.53 -10.01
N LEU A 41 -9.08 -10.47 -9.75
CA LEU A 41 -9.65 -10.89 -8.48
C LEU A 41 -9.41 -12.39 -8.24
N GLU A 42 -9.44 -13.20 -9.29
CA GLU A 42 -9.13 -14.63 -9.24
C GLU A 42 -7.67 -14.88 -8.87
N GLU A 43 -6.73 -14.12 -9.46
CA GLU A 43 -5.30 -14.22 -9.12
C GLU A 43 -5.03 -13.84 -7.67
N ILE A 44 -5.67 -12.77 -7.19
CA ILE A 44 -5.58 -12.34 -5.79
C ILE A 44 -6.15 -13.41 -4.85
N ASN A 45 -7.35 -13.94 -5.14
CA ASN A 45 -7.96 -14.97 -4.31
C ASN A 45 -7.14 -16.26 -4.30
N LYS A 46 -6.61 -16.65 -5.46
CA LYS A 46 -5.69 -17.79 -5.58
C LYS A 46 -4.46 -17.59 -4.70
N PHE A 47 -3.84 -16.41 -4.77
CA PHE A 47 -2.71 -16.06 -3.92
C PHE A 47 -3.05 -16.14 -2.43
N ILE A 48 -4.17 -15.54 -2.01
CA ILE A 48 -4.57 -15.53 -0.60
C ILE A 48 -4.86 -16.95 -0.08
N ARG A 49 -5.46 -17.82 -0.90
CA ARG A 49 -5.84 -19.18 -0.49
C ARG A 49 -4.70 -20.19 -0.57
N GLU A 50 -3.93 -20.18 -1.66
CA GLU A 50 -2.98 -21.25 -1.97
C GLU A 50 -1.54 -20.95 -1.52
N ALA A 51 -1.15 -19.67 -1.38
CA ALA A 51 0.23 -19.36 -1.02
C ALA A 51 0.55 -19.82 0.41
N SER A 52 1.80 -20.21 0.67
CA SER A 52 2.22 -20.68 2.01
C SER A 52 2.24 -19.54 3.03
N ASP A 53 1.53 -19.71 4.15
CA ASP A 53 1.54 -18.74 5.25
C ASP A 53 2.93 -18.66 5.91
N GLU A 54 3.67 -19.75 6.01
CA GLU A 54 5.02 -19.78 6.62
C GLU A 54 5.98 -18.79 5.95
N LYS A 55 5.84 -18.58 4.64
CA LYS A 55 6.73 -17.72 3.85
C LYS A 55 6.10 -16.38 3.49
N LEU A 56 4.78 -16.33 3.32
CA LEU A 56 4.09 -15.23 2.65
C LEU A 56 2.95 -14.63 3.47
N LEU A 57 2.77 -15.00 4.75
CA LEU A 57 1.70 -14.47 5.61
C LEU A 57 1.65 -12.94 5.61
N PHE A 58 2.80 -12.26 5.77
CA PHE A 58 2.87 -10.80 5.71
C PHE A 58 2.34 -10.25 4.37
N LYS A 59 2.76 -10.84 3.25
CA LYS A 59 2.33 -10.40 1.92
C LYS A 59 0.84 -10.64 1.69
N LYS A 60 0.27 -11.73 2.23
CA LYS A 60 -1.17 -11.95 2.22
C LYS A 60 -1.92 -10.88 3.00
N VAL A 61 -1.43 -10.52 4.19
CA VAL A 61 -2.04 -9.44 4.99
C VAL A 61 -2.00 -8.11 4.24
N VAL A 62 -0.86 -7.75 3.65
CA VAL A 62 -0.73 -6.53 2.83
C VAL A 62 -1.69 -6.56 1.65
N ALA A 63 -1.80 -7.68 0.93
CA ALA A 63 -2.73 -7.81 -0.19
C ALA A 63 -4.19 -7.67 0.26
N ILE A 64 -4.58 -8.29 1.38
CA ILE A 64 -5.93 -8.18 1.93
C ILE A 64 -6.26 -6.73 2.29
N LEU A 65 -5.38 -6.05 3.04
CA LEU A 65 -5.60 -4.66 3.46
C LEU A 65 -5.66 -3.72 2.24
N GLY A 66 -4.73 -3.90 1.29
CA GLY A 66 -4.69 -3.14 0.06
C GLY A 66 -5.93 -3.33 -0.82
N VAL A 67 -6.42 -4.56 -0.97
CA VAL A 67 -7.59 -4.86 -1.82
C VAL A 67 -8.90 -4.43 -1.16
N LEU A 68 -9.06 -4.62 0.15
CA LEU A 68 -10.30 -4.30 0.86
C LEU A 68 -10.48 -2.79 1.09
N ALA A 69 -9.40 -2.07 1.36
CA ALA A 69 -9.49 -0.67 1.75
C ALA A 69 -8.79 0.28 0.78
N ALA A 70 -8.13 -0.22 -0.27
CA ALA A 70 -7.28 0.59 -1.16
C ALA A 70 -6.19 1.33 -0.38
N CYS A 71 -5.60 0.68 0.62
CA CYS A 71 -4.56 1.30 1.45
C CYS A 71 -3.36 1.72 0.61
N ARG A 72 -2.89 2.94 0.83
CA ARG A 72 -1.62 3.44 0.30
C ARG A 72 -0.45 2.80 1.03
N GLU A 73 0.72 2.82 0.39
CA GLU A 73 1.95 2.32 0.99
C GLU A 73 2.25 2.96 2.35
N GLU A 74 2.09 4.29 2.44
CA GLU A 74 2.28 5.04 3.69
C GLU A 74 1.31 4.59 4.80
N GLU A 75 0.03 4.38 4.49
CA GLU A 75 -0.97 3.87 5.45
C GLU A 75 -0.60 2.47 5.95
N LEU A 76 -0.08 1.60 5.06
CA LEU A 76 0.35 0.25 5.38
C LEU A 76 1.63 0.22 6.23
N CYS A 77 2.57 1.11 5.96
CA CYS A 77 3.81 1.23 6.73
C CYS A 77 3.56 1.74 8.16
N ASP A 78 2.54 2.57 8.34
CA ASP A 78 2.22 3.18 9.64
C ASP A 78 1.30 2.34 10.53
N LEU A 79 0.76 1.25 9.99
CA LEU A 79 -0.16 0.36 10.69
C LEU A 79 0.54 -0.30 11.90
N LYS A 80 -0.03 -0.08 13.08
CA LYS A 80 0.45 -0.65 14.35
C LYS A 80 -0.50 -1.74 14.83
N VAL A 81 -0.02 -2.65 15.68
CA VAL A 81 -0.88 -3.68 16.30
C VAL A 81 -2.07 -3.06 17.04
N LYS A 82 -1.86 -1.89 17.67
CA LYS A 82 -2.92 -1.11 18.35
C LYS A 82 -3.97 -0.48 17.41
N SER A 83 -3.72 -0.45 16.11
CA SER A 83 -4.69 0.04 15.12
C SER A 83 -5.81 -0.96 14.84
N PHE A 84 -5.68 -2.19 15.32
CA PHE A 84 -6.66 -3.25 15.13
C PHE A 84 -7.56 -3.38 16.36
N GLN A 85 -8.87 -3.27 16.16
CA GLN A 85 -9.89 -3.40 17.20
C GLN A 85 -10.82 -4.55 16.86
N GLU A 86 -10.87 -5.57 17.71
CA GLU A 86 -11.69 -6.75 17.51
C GLU A 86 -13.05 -6.59 18.17
N TYR A 87 -14.11 -7.00 17.45
CA TYR A 87 -15.49 -7.04 17.92
C TYR A 87 -16.07 -8.44 17.73
N ASP A 88 -16.55 -9.03 18.83
CA ASP A 88 -17.29 -10.30 18.90
C ASP A 88 -16.63 -11.49 18.19
N GLY A 89 -15.30 -11.52 18.07
CA GLY A 89 -14.59 -12.62 17.41
C GLY A 89 -14.73 -12.66 15.88
N LYS A 90 -15.64 -11.86 15.31
CA LYS A 90 -16.13 -11.98 13.92
C LYS A 90 -15.79 -10.78 13.05
N LEU A 91 -15.43 -9.67 13.67
CA LEU A 91 -15.25 -8.39 13.02
C LEU A 91 -13.97 -7.73 13.52
N LEU A 92 -13.16 -7.24 12.59
CA LEU A 92 -11.93 -6.51 12.90
C LEU A 92 -12.02 -5.13 12.27
N LYS A 93 -12.08 -4.09 13.11
CA LYS A 93 -11.96 -2.70 12.67
C LYS A 93 -10.49 -2.33 12.61
N VAL A 94 -10.11 -1.62 11.56
CA VAL A 94 -8.74 -1.14 11.34
C VAL A 94 -8.79 0.38 11.23
N ASP A 95 -8.09 1.07 12.13
CA ASP A 95 -7.97 2.53 12.13
C ASP A 95 -6.68 2.95 11.40
N LEU A 96 -6.84 3.76 10.35
CA LEU A 96 -5.76 4.33 9.54
C LEU A 96 -5.63 5.82 9.84
N LYS A 97 -4.38 6.28 9.98
CA LYS A 97 -4.08 7.70 10.07
C LYS A 97 -3.69 8.22 8.70
N ASP A 98 -4.42 9.20 8.18
CA ASP A 98 -4.05 9.87 6.93
C ASP A 98 -3.16 11.07 7.25
N ARG A 99 -1.86 10.96 6.91
CA ARG A 99 -0.90 12.05 7.13
C ARG A 99 -1.04 13.20 6.13
N LYS A 100 -1.78 13.00 5.04
CA LYS A 100 -1.85 13.92 3.91
C LYS A 100 -3.09 14.79 3.94
N THR A 101 -4.25 14.21 4.25
CA THR A 101 -5.52 14.95 4.36
C THR A 101 -5.88 15.28 5.81
N HIS A 102 -5.18 14.71 6.80
CA HIS A 102 -5.52 14.78 8.22
C HIS A 102 -6.91 14.21 8.56
N GLU A 103 -7.53 13.47 7.64
CA GLU A 103 -8.78 12.75 7.90
C GLU A 103 -8.48 11.28 8.18
N ASP A 104 -8.40 10.94 9.46
CA ASP A 104 -8.34 9.55 9.89
C ASP A 104 -9.55 8.79 9.36
N ARG A 105 -9.31 7.57 8.86
CA ARG A 105 -10.38 6.72 8.36
C ARG A 105 -10.27 5.32 8.92
N SER A 106 -11.37 4.58 8.89
CA SER A 106 -11.39 3.20 9.35
C SER A 106 -12.17 2.32 8.40
N PHE A 107 -11.88 1.03 8.43
CA PHE A 107 -12.59 0.03 7.66
C PHE A 107 -12.69 -1.27 8.43
N THR A 108 -13.52 -2.17 7.92
CA THR A 108 -13.91 -3.38 8.64
C THR A 108 -13.61 -4.62 7.83
N ILE A 109 -13.06 -5.64 8.50
CA ILE A 109 -12.71 -6.93 7.92
C ILE A 109 -13.56 -8.00 8.58
N LYS A 110 -14.12 -8.90 7.75
CA LYS A 110 -14.98 -10.01 8.16
C LYS A 110 -14.65 -11.27 7.37
N GLY A 111 -15.13 -12.42 7.84
CA GLY A 111 -15.06 -13.69 7.11
C GLY A 111 -13.67 -14.30 7.05
N GLU A 112 -13.32 -14.92 5.92
CA GLU A 112 -12.11 -15.75 5.77
C GLU A 112 -10.80 -14.98 6.02
N PHE A 113 -10.77 -13.69 5.67
CA PHE A 113 -9.59 -12.83 5.84
C PHE A 113 -9.24 -12.54 7.31
N LEU A 114 -10.23 -12.61 8.20
CA LEU A 114 -10.05 -12.35 9.63
C LEU A 114 -9.04 -13.32 10.25
N ARG A 115 -9.10 -14.61 9.87
CA ARG A 115 -8.22 -15.65 10.38
C ARG A 115 -6.75 -15.37 10.03
N ILE A 116 -6.50 -14.96 8.78
CA ILE A 116 -5.14 -14.67 8.28
C ILE A 116 -4.54 -13.49 9.05
N ILE A 117 -5.32 -12.42 9.21
CA ILE A 117 -4.85 -11.22 9.92
C ILE A 117 -4.62 -11.51 11.41
N LYS A 118 -5.53 -12.25 12.06
CA LYS A 118 -5.36 -12.66 13.46
C LYS A 118 -4.10 -13.49 13.67
N ASN A 119 -3.83 -14.46 12.80
CA ASN A 119 -2.61 -15.25 12.86
C ASN A 119 -1.36 -14.36 12.78
N TYR A 120 -1.36 -13.39 11.87
CA TYR A 120 -0.25 -12.44 11.74
C TYR A 120 -0.08 -11.53 12.97
N ILE A 121 -1.16 -10.99 13.51
CA ILE A 121 -1.13 -10.17 14.73
C ILE A 121 -0.57 -10.96 15.92
N ASN A 122 -0.98 -12.23 16.08
CA ASN A 122 -0.51 -13.09 17.16
C ASN A 122 0.99 -13.43 17.07
N LEU A 123 1.56 -13.42 15.86
CA LEU A 123 2.99 -13.65 15.64
C LEU A 123 3.83 -12.38 15.84
N ARG A 124 3.21 -11.19 15.85
CA ARG A 124 3.94 -9.92 16.07
C ARG A 124 4.43 -9.85 17.52
N PRO A 125 5.68 -9.43 17.76
CA PRO A 125 6.17 -9.19 19.11
C PRO A 125 5.34 -8.10 19.78
N LYS A 126 4.91 -8.33 21.04
CA LYS A 126 4.05 -7.40 21.78
C LYS A 126 4.77 -6.11 22.18
N ASN A 127 6.09 -6.18 22.36
CA ASN A 127 6.92 -5.08 22.87
C ASN A 127 7.85 -4.54 21.77
N PHE A 128 7.34 -4.36 20.55
CA PHE A 128 8.11 -3.77 19.47
C PHE A 128 7.83 -2.27 19.39
N GLU A 129 8.75 -1.46 19.91
CA GLU A 129 8.75 -0.02 19.64
C GLU A 129 9.34 0.20 18.24
N HIS A 130 8.63 0.98 17.43
CA HIS A 130 9.14 1.43 16.14
C HIS A 130 9.97 2.69 16.41
N ASP A 131 11.27 2.63 16.14
CA ASP A 131 12.18 3.79 16.11
C ASP A 131 11.68 4.89 15.15
#